data_AF-A0AA44QDY9-F1
#
_entry.id   AF-A0AA44QDY9-F1
#
_cell.length_a   1.000
_cell.length_b   1.000
_cell.length_c   1.000
_cell.angle_alpha   90.00
_cell.angle_beta   90.00
_cell.angle_gamma   90.00
#
_symmetry.space_group_name_H-M   'P 1'
#
loop_
_entity.id
_entity.type
_entity.pdbx_description
1 polymer ?
#
loop_
_entity_poly.entity_id
_entity_poly.type
_entity_poly.pdbx_seq_one_letter_code
_entity_poly.pdbx_strand_id
1 'polypeptide(L)'
;MNETMRANKLFYLIMVSLVVITTVNVGFRWNEAYFFMYLALHILGLLCIGGGMVVEKRREDGINYICVLGLILLLAVQGIMKYSSISFQDLNFFVYMFQ
;
A
#
# COMPACT_ATOMS: atom_id res chain seq x y z
N MET A 1 -5.29 -28.12 -12.52
CA MET A 1 -4.88 -27.06 -13.50
C MET A 1 -5.89 -25.91 -13.59
N ASN A 2 -7.20 -26.14 -13.40
CA ASN A 2 -8.22 -25.07 -13.49
C ASN A 2 -8.30 -24.16 -12.24
N GLU A 3 -7.99 -24.69 -11.05
CA GLU A 3 -8.08 -23.89 -9.81
C GLU A 3 -6.92 -22.90 -9.62
N THR A 4 -5.70 -23.29 -10.01
CA THR A 4 -4.50 -22.42 -9.93
C THR A 4 -4.59 -21.22 -10.87
N MET A 5 -5.10 -21.40 -12.09
CA MET A 5 -5.35 -20.30 -13.03
C MET A 5 -6.43 -19.32 -12.51
N ARG A 6 -7.49 -19.83 -11.88
CA ARG A 6 -8.56 -19.00 -11.30
C ARG A 6 -8.05 -18.21 -10.09
N ALA A 7 -7.22 -18.82 -9.24
CA ALA A 7 -6.61 -18.17 -8.08
C ALA A 7 -5.71 -16.99 -8.48
N ASN A 8 -4.85 -17.17 -9.49
CA ASN A 8 -3.99 -16.08 -10.00
C ASN A 8 -4.84 -14.93 -10.55
N LYS A 9 -5.88 -15.22 -11.34
CA LYS A 9 -6.75 -14.18 -11.91
C LYS A 9 -7.46 -13.36 -10.82
N LEU A 10 -7.88 -14.00 -9.74
CA LEU A 10 -8.53 -13.36 -8.59
C LEU A 10 -7.55 -12.51 -7.78
N PHE A 11 -6.33 -12.99 -7.57
CA PHE A 11 -5.26 -12.26 -6.89
C PHE A 11 -4.90 -10.96 -7.62
N TYR A 12 -4.69 -11.02 -8.94
CA TYR A 12 -4.41 -9.84 -9.74
C TYR A 12 -5.58 -8.84 -9.73
N LEU A 13 -6.82 -9.33 -9.76
CA LEU A 13 -8.00 -8.47 -9.69
C LEU A 13 -8.10 -7.75 -8.34
N ILE A 14 -7.84 -8.44 -7.23
CA ILE A 14 -7.78 -7.85 -5.88
C ILE A 14 -6.67 -6.80 -5.81
N MET A 15 -5.48 -7.12 -6.33
CA MET A 15 -4.33 -6.21 -6.31
C MET A 15 -4.61 -4.93 -7.10
N VAL A 16 -5.15 -5.04 -8.31
CA VAL A 16 -5.53 -3.86 -9.12
C VAL A 16 -6.60 -3.04 -8.41
N SER A 17 -7.60 -3.69 -7.80
CA SER A 17 -8.65 -3.01 -7.06
C SER A 17 -8.08 -2.21 -5.88
N LEU A 18 -7.16 -2.81 -5.12
CA LEU A 18 -6.45 -2.14 -4.02
C LEU A 18 -5.63 -0.96 -4.52
N VAL A 19 -4.87 -1.14 -5.60
CA VAL A 19 -4.08 -0.07 -6.22
C VAL A 19 -4.97 1.13 -6.60
N VAL A 20 -6.12 0.88 -7.22
CA VAL A 20 -7.06 1.95 -7.60
C VAL A 20 -7.59 2.68 -6.38
N ILE A 21 -8.12 1.95 -5.39
CA ILE A 21 -8.70 2.53 -4.17
C ILE A 21 -7.67 3.38 -3.41
N THR A 22 -6.47 2.83 -3.23
CA THR A 22 -5.38 3.51 -2.51
C THR A 22 -4.88 4.75 -3.25
N THR A 23 -4.80 4.70 -4.58
CA THR A 23 -4.40 5.84 -5.42
C THR A 23 -5.41 6.98 -5.34
N VAL A 24 -6.70 6.65 -5.43
CA VAL A 24 -7.79 7.63 -5.28
C VAL A 24 -7.74 8.29 -3.90
N ASN A 25 -7.53 7.50 -2.83
CA ASN A 25 -7.45 8.05 -1.47
C ASN A 25 -6.24 8.98 -1.28
N VAL A 26 -5.07 8.64 -1.83
CA VAL A 26 -3.91 9.54 -1.80
C VAL A 26 -4.22 10.83 -2.55
N GLY A 27 -4.84 10.74 -3.73
CA GLY A 27 -5.23 11.90 -4.54
C GLY A 27 -6.21 12.85 -3.82
N PHE A 28 -7.15 12.31 -3.05
CA PHE A 28 -8.07 13.13 -2.24
C PHE A 28 -7.38 13.92 -1.12
N ARG A 29 -6.18 13.52 -0.70
CA ARG A 29 -5.41 14.16 0.38
C ARG A 29 -4.36 15.17 -0.11
N TRP A 30 -4.53 15.69 -1.33
CA TRP A 30 -3.64 16.68 -1.95
C TRP A 30 -3.39 17.95 -1.13
N ASN A 31 -4.30 18.30 -0.22
CA ASN A 31 -4.20 19.49 0.63
C ASN A 31 -3.58 19.21 2.02
N GLU A 32 -3.14 17.98 2.31
CA GLU A 32 -2.48 17.65 3.58
C GLU A 32 -0.99 18.00 3.59
N ALA A 33 -0.46 18.43 4.75
CA ALA A 33 0.94 18.87 4.89
C ALA A 33 1.97 17.78 4.50
N TYR A 34 1.64 16.51 4.73
CA TYR A 34 2.49 15.36 4.42
C TYR A 34 2.16 14.71 3.06
N PHE A 35 1.35 15.35 2.22
CA PHE A 35 0.90 14.80 0.93
C PHE A 35 2.05 14.28 0.07
N PHE A 36 3.14 15.02 -0.07
CA PHE A 36 4.30 14.60 -0.87
C PHE A 36 4.97 13.33 -0.33
N MET A 37 4.99 13.15 1.00
CA MET A 37 5.51 11.94 1.63
C MET A 37 4.61 10.74 1.31
N TYR A 38 3.29 10.90 1.43
CA TYR A 38 2.32 9.86 1.10
C TYR A 38 2.40 9.48 -0.37
N LEU A 39 2.51 10.47 -1.26
CA LEU A 39 2.66 10.27 -2.68
C LEU A 39 3.96 9.52 -3.02
N ALA A 40 5.09 9.87 -2.41
CA ALA A 40 6.36 9.19 -2.64
C ALA A 40 6.33 7.72 -2.20
N LEU A 41 5.81 7.44 -1.00
CA LEU A 41 5.65 6.07 -0.51
C LEU A 41 4.65 5.27 -1.35
N HIS A 42 3.58 5.91 -1.82
CA HIS A 42 2.60 5.30 -2.70
C HIS A 42 3.21 4.91 -4.05
N ILE A 43 3.98 5.81 -4.67
CA ILE A 43 4.71 5.53 -5.93
C ILE A 43 5.74 4.41 -5.74
N LEU A 44 6.44 4.39 -4.61
CA LEU A 44 7.36 3.30 -4.27
C LEU A 44 6.63 1.94 -4.20
N GLY A 45 5.43 1.91 -3.62
CA GLY A 45 4.60 0.71 -3.54
C GLY A 45 4.16 0.22 -4.93
N LEU A 46 3.78 1.14 -5.81
CA LEU A 46 3.45 0.85 -7.20
C LEU A 46 4.67 0.33 -7.98
N LEU A 47 5.85 0.88 -7.74
CA LEU A 47 7.10 0.42 -8.35
C LEU A 47 7.46 -0.99 -7.88
N CYS A 48 7.28 -1.32 -6.59
CA CYS A 48 7.47 -2.68 -6.09
C CYS A 48 6.50 -3.67 -6.77
N ILE A 49 5.22 -3.32 -6.87
CA ILE A 49 4.22 -4.16 -7.56
C ILE A 49 4.58 -4.35 -9.04
N GLY A 50 4.82 -3.25 -9.76
CA GLY A 50 5.15 -3.30 -11.19
C GLY A 50 6.44 -4.05 -11.48
N GLY A 51 7.50 -3.78 -10.71
CA GLY A 51 8.78 -4.49 -10.80
C GLY A 51 8.63 -5.97 -10.47
N GLY A 52 7.84 -6.29 -9.44
CA GLY A 52 7.45 -7.66 -9.11
C GLY A 52 6.81 -8.35 -10.31
N MET A 53 5.75 -7.79 -10.89
CA MET A 53 5.01 -8.41 -11.99
C MET A 53 5.90 -8.70 -13.21
N VAL A 54 6.86 -7.82 -13.52
CA VAL A 54 7.82 -8.02 -14.61
C VAL A 54 8.75 -9.21 -14.34
N VAL A 55 9.20 -9.39 -13.08
CA VAL A 55 10.05 -10.51 -12.66
C VAL A 55 9.27 -11.82 -12.61
N GLU A 56 8.01 -11.80 -12.16
CA GLU A 56 7.13 -12.97 -12.07
C GLU A 56 6.83 -13.56 -13.44
N LYS A 57 6.62 -12.72 -14.46
CA LYS A 57 6.50 -13.18 -15.86
C LYS A 57 7.73 -13.94 -16.36
N ARG A 58 8.88 -13.90 -15.67
CA ARG A 58 10.10 -14.65 -16.00
C ARG A 58 10.31 -15.91 -15.15
N ARG A 59 9.55 -16.13 -14.08
CA ARG A 59 9.63 -17.31 -13.21
C ARG A 59 8.23 -17.88 -13.02
N GLU A 60 7.97 -19.04 -13.63
CA GLU A 60 6.60 -19.59 -13.74
C GLU A 60 5.98 -20.08 -12.42
N ASP A 61 6.75 -20.26 -11.34
CA ASP A 61 6.22 -20.83 -10.10
C ASP A 61 6.76 -20.12 -8.85
N GLY A 62 5.95 -19.24 -8.25
CA GLY A 62 6.22 -18.71 -6.92
C GLY A 62 5.40 -17.47 -6.54
N ILE A 63 5.08 -17.34 -5.25
CA ILE A 63 4.54 -16.10 -4.69
C ILE A 63 5.60 -15.01 -4.84
N ASN A 64 5.21 -13.90 -5.48
CA ASN A 64 6.10 -12.79 -5.71
C ASN A 64 6.19 -11.88 -4.49
N TYR A 65 7.20 -12.14 -3.66
CA TYR A 65 7.46 -11.38 -2.44
C TYR A 65 7.65 -9.88 -2.67
N ILE A 66 8.13 -9.46 -3.85
CA ILE A 66 8.27 -8.04 -4.20
C ILE A 66 6.88 -7.39 -4.35
N CYS A 67 5.95 -8.13 -4.97
CA CYS A 67 4.58 -7.68 -5.13
C CYS A 67 3.84 -7.62 -3.78
N VAL A 68 4.07 -8.62 -2.92
CA VAL A 68 3.55 -8.64 -1.54
C VAL A 68 4.09 -7.47 -0.72
N LEU A 69 5.39 -7.18 -0.82
CA LEU A 69 6.01 -6.04 -0.15
C LEU A 69 5.39 -4.71 -0.63
N GLY A 70 5.18 -4.56 -1.94
CA GLY A 70 4.51 -3.39 -2.50
C GLY A 70 3.08 -3.22 -1.98
N LEU A 71 2.31 -4.31 -1.87
CA LEU A 71 0.98 -4.31 -1.25
C LEU A 71 1.01 -3.87 0.22
N ILE A 72 1.94 -4.40 1.02
CA ILE A 72 2.13 -4.01 2.42
C ILE A 72 2.46 -2.52 2.51
N LEU A 73 3.33 -2.02 1.61
CA LEU A 73 3.69 -0.61 1.58
C LEU A 73 2.49 0.28 1.26
N LEU A 74 1.68 -0.08 0.25
CA LEU A 74 0.46 0.65 -0.08
C LEU A 74 -0.50 0.72 1.12
N LEU A 75 -0.70 -0.40 1.83
CA LEU A 75 -1.53 -0.46 3.04
C LEU A 75 -0.94 0.37 4.19
N ALA A 76 0.38 0.35 4.37
CA ALA A 76 1.06 1.16 5.37
C ALA A 76 0.84 2.65 5.10
N VAL A 77 0.91 3.11 3.84
CA VAL A 77 0.58 4.50 3.48
C VAL A 77 -0.86 4.84 3.87
N GLN A 78 -1.83 3.95 3.62
CA GLN A 78 -3.21 4.17 4.06
C GLN A 78 -3.33 4.29 5.59
N GLY A 79 -2.61 3.44 6.32
CA GLY A 79 -2.55 3.50 7.79
C GLY A 79 -1.96 4.81 8.27
N ILE A 80 -0.78 5.18 7.76
CA ILE A 80 -0.11 6.44 8.10
C ILE A 80 -1.04 7.62 7.81
N MET A 81 -1.70 7.68 6.65
CA MET A 81 -2.66 8.74 6.33
C MET A 81 -3.84 8.78 7.31
N LYS A 82 -4.37 7.63 7.72
CA LYS A 82 -5.45 7.55 8.70
C LYS A 82 -5.03 8.01 10.10
N TYR A 83 -3.81 7.69 10.52
CA TYR A 83 -3.32 7.97 11.87
C TYR A 83 -2.48 9.25 11.95
N SER A 84 -2.07 9.84 10.84
CA SER A 84 -1.33 11.11 10.82
C SER A 84 -2.20 12.31 11.19
N SER A 85 -3.53 12.17 11.17
CA SER A 85 -4.43 13.16 11.77
C SER A 85 -4.43 13.12 13.30
N ILE A 86 -3.86 12.07 13.91
CA ILE A 86 -3.56 12.03 15.34
C ILE A 86 -2.29 12.87 15.52
N SER A 87 -2.48 14.06 16.06
CA SER A 87 -1.41 15.04 16.23
C SER A 87 -0.37 14.54 17.23
N PHE A 88 0.88 15.00 17.12
CA PHE A 88 1.85 14.88 18.22
C PHE A 88 1.30 15.44 19.54
N GLN A 89 0.31 16.35 19.50
CA GLN A 89 -0.44 16.80 20.69
C GLN A 89 -1.28 15.69 21.35
N ASP A 90 -1.88 14.79 20.58
CA ASP A 90 -2.71 13.70 21.12
C ASP A 90 -1.83 12.62 21.78
N LEU A 91 -0.63 12.39 21.25
CA LEU A 91 0.39 11.55 21.89
C LEU A 91 0.92 12.18 23.19
N ASN A 92 1.11 13.50 23.21
CA ASN A 92 1.54 14.22 24.41
C ASN A 92 0.47 14.17 25.52
N PHE A 93 -0.82 14.22 25.15
CA PHE A 93 -1.94 14.00 26.08
C PHE A 93 -1.93 12.58 26.67
N PHE A 94 -1.61 11.57 25.86
CA PHE A 94 -1.51 10.19 26.35
C PHE A 94 -0.33 10.01 27.32
N VAL A 95 0.82 10.63 27.04
CA VAL A 95 1.97 10.63 27.95
C VAL A 95 1.65 11.35 29.27
N TYR A 96 0.92 12.46 29.22
CA TYR A 96 0.48 13.20 30.42
C TYR A 96 -0.54 12.45 31.29
N MET A 97 -1.29 11.51 30.73
CA MET A 97 -2.31 10.75 31.47
C MET A 97 -1.71 9.54 32.22
N PHE A 98 -0.55 9.06 31.79
CA PHE A 98 0.15 7.92 32.38
C PHE A 98 1.34 8.33 33.29
N GLN A 99 1.58 9.62 33.47
CA GLN A 99 2.53 10.19 34.43
C GLN A 99 1.77 10.73 35.65
#